data_AF-A0A3D3HIH6-F1
#
_entry.id   AF-A0A3D3HIH6-F1
#
_cell.length_a   1.000
_cell.length_b   1.000
_cell.length_c   1.000
_cell.angle_alpha   90.00
_cell.angle_beta   90.00
_cell.angle_gamma   90.00
#
_symmetry.space_group_name_H-M   'P 1'
#
loop_
_entity.id
_entity.type
_entity.pdbx_description
1 polymer ?
#
loop_
_entity_poly.entity_id
_entity_poly.type
_entity_poly.pdbx_seq_one_letter_code
_entity_poly.pdbx_strand_id
1 'polypeptide(L)'
;MNHTQRGYSATESRWRSHTTMLTPMLSSLGPALLNTPVIIGLNWFLLIYCTNVISRLLWERLTKANERSHNGLPASVFVIITGSLLMVVYDLFLEPAAMRLDMWSWECVVIPFRNYVGWFFFSTLFHTVTRLWGEEEPNRRAVPLFAVQVGFFAAIDIFYMLAA
;
A
#
# COMPACT_ATOMS: atom_id res chain seq x y z
N MET A 1 46.40 4.26 -44.31
CA MET A 1 46.16 2.84 -43.97
C MET A 1 46.48 2.65 -42.49
N ASN A 2 45.45 2.63 -41.64
CA ASN A 2 45.54 2.17 -40.25
C ASN A 2 44.11 2.10 -39.69
N HIS A 3 43.52 0.91 -39.63
CA HIS A 3 42.41 0.66 -38.72
C HIS A 3 42.54 -0.75 -38.15
N THR A 4 42.80 -0.76 -36.85
CA THR A 4 42.93 -1.88 -35.94
C THR A 4 41.62 -2.66 -35.85
N GLN A 5 41.65 -3.90 -36.32
CA GLN A 5 40.65 -4.92 -36.06
C GLN A 5 40.71 -5.30 -34.57
N ARG A 6 39.72 -4.87 -33.78
CA ARG A 6 39.52 -5.39 -32.42
C ARG A 6 38.35 -6.38 -32.50
N GLY A 7 38.67 -7.67 -32.40
CA GLY A 7 37.70 -8.76 -32.49
C GLY A 7 36.66 -8.66 -31.37
N TYR A 8 35.40 -8.55 -31.77
CA TYR A 8 34.25 -8.75 -30.88
C TYR A 8 33.73 -10.16 -31.10
N SER A 9 33.76 -10.96 -30.03
CA SER A 9 33.21 -12.31 -30.00
C SER A 9 31.69 -12.27 -30.13
N ALA A 10 31.13 -13.14 -30.97
CA ALA A 10 29.70 -13.26 -31.29
C ALA A 10 28.78 -13.57 -30.08
N THR A 11 29.33 -13.68 -28.87
CA THR A 11 28.62 -13.98 -27.62
C THR A 11 28.03 -12.74 -26.94
N GLU A 12 28.51 -11.54 -27.22
CA GLU A 12 28.04 -10.31 -26.56
C GLU A 12 26.77 -9.70 -27.19
N SER A 13 26.47 -9.99 -28.46
CA SER A 13 25.30 -9.43 -29.16
C SER A 13 23.97 -10.05 -28.71
N ARG A 14 23.99 -11.30 -28.21
CA ARG A 14 22.79 -12.06 -27.84
C ARG A 14 22.18 -11.65 -26.49
N TRP A 15 22.97 -11.03 -25.61
CA TRP A 15 22.50 -10.60 -24.29
C TRP A 15 21.90 -9.19 -24.28
N ARG A 16 22.17 -8.36 -25.30
CA ARG A 16 21.62 -7.00 -25.38
C ARG A 16 20.17 -6.91 -25.87
N SER A 17 19.65 -7.95 -26.54
CA SER A 17 18.29 -7.96 -27.07
C SER A 17 17.21 -8.34 -26.06
N HIS A 18 17.58 -8.97 -24.93
CA HIS A 18 16.61 -9.40 -23.91
C HIS A 18 16.46 -8.39 -22.76
N THR A 19 17.46 -7.55 -22.50
CA THR A 19 17.45 -6.59 -21.37
C THR A 19 16.84 -5.23 -21.73
N THR A 20 16.53 -4.97 -23.01
CA THR A 20 16.00 -3.70 -23.52
C THR A 20 14.48 -3.66 -23.65
N MET A 21 13.77 -4.77 -23.43
CA MET A 21 12.30 -4.84 -23.55
C MET A 21 11.54 -4.77 -22.22
N LEU A 22 12.21 -4.77 -21.07
CA LEU A 22 11.55 -4.74 -19.74
C LEU A 22 11.75 -3.42 -18.96
N THR A 23 12.53 -2.48 -19.48
CA THR A 23 12.76 -1.17 -18.86
C THR A 23 11.73 -0.05 -19.12
N PRO A 24 10.67 -0.16 -19.97
CA PRO A 24 9.80 1.01 -20.19
C PRO A 24 8.63 1.18 -19.21
N MET A 25 8.29 0.22 -18.35
CA MET A 25 7.10 0.37 -17.47
C MET A 25 7.36 1.05 -16.12
N LEU A 26 8.57 0.95 -15.54
CA LEU A 26 8.88 1.63 -14.27
C LEU A 26 8.98 3.17 -14.39
N SER A 27 9.07 3.69 -15.62
CA SER A 27 9.25 5.13 -15.90
C SER A 27 7.94 5.92 -15.92
N SER A 28 6.77 5.28 -15.76
CA SER A 28 5.47 5.92 -15.99
C SER A 28 4.80 6.51 -14.74
N LEU A 29 5.36 6.35 -13.53
CA LEU A 29 4.71 6.77 -12.27
C LEU A 29 5.48 7.82 -11.43
N GLY A 30 6.38 8.59 -12.04
CA GLY A 30 7.10 9.68 -11.36
C GLY A 30 8.46 9.27 -10.78
N PRO A 31 9.17 10.15 -10.05
CA PRO A 31 10.51 9.85 -9.54
C PRO A 31 10.45 8.65 -8.58
N ALA A 32 10.94 7.50 -9.04
CA ALA A 32 11.06 6.30 -8.23
C ALA A 32 12.23 6.47 -7.26
N LEU A 33 11.98 6.35 -5.96
CA LEU A 33 13.05 6.17 -4.99
C LEU A 33 13.30 4.66 -4.92
N LEU A 34 14.50 4.21 -5.27
CA LEU A 34 14.89 2.79 -5.18
C LEU A 34 13.92 1.85 -5.95
N ASN A 35 13.53 2.22 -7.17
CA ASN A 35 12.59 1.46 -8.04
C ASN A 35 11.14 1.34 -7.53
N THR A 36 10.78 1.98 -6.42
CA THR A 36 9.38 2.02 -5.95
C THR A 36 8.79 3.42 -6.19
N PRO A 37 7.63 3.54 -6.87
CA PRO A 37 6.97 4.83 -7.04
C PRO A 37 6.61 5.44 -5.69
N VAL A 38 7.07 6.68 -5.43
CA VAL A 38 6.79 7.42 -4.18
C VAL A 38 5.29 7.58 -3.93
N ILE A 39 4.49 7.57 -5.00
CA ILE A 39 3.02 7.62 -4.96
C ILE A 39 2.42 6.49 -4.11
N ILE A 40 3.02 5.30 -4.10
CA ILE A 40 2.53 4.16 -3.31
C ILE A 40 2.64 4.49 -1.81
N GLY A 41 3.79 5.03 -1.39
CA GLY A 41 3.99 5.47 -0.01
C GLY A 41 3.04 6.60 0.37
N LEU A 42 2.85 7.60 -0.51
CA LEU A 42 1.91 8.69 -0.26
C LEU A 42 0.47 8.20 -0.14
N ASN A 43 0.04 7.25 -0.97
CA ASN A 43 -1.27 6.62 -0.89
C ASN A 43 -1.43 5.88 0.44
N TRP A 44 -0.39 5.15 0.87
CA TRP A 44 -0.39 4.45 2.15
C TRP A 44 -0.53 5.42 3.35
N PHE A 45 0.17 6.56 3.32
CA PHE A 45 0.00 7.61 4.34
C PHE A 45 -1.41 8.22 4.35
N LEU A 46 -2.00 8.45 3.17
CA LEU A 46 -3.38 8.90 3.06
C LEU A 46 -4.35 7.86 3.68
N LEU A 47 -4.09 6.57 3.49
CA LEU A 47 -4.89 5.50 4.08
C LEU A 47 -4.74 5.43 5.59
N ILE A 48 -3.55 5.65 6.14
CA ILE A 48 -3.36 5.80 7.60
C ILE A 48 -4.24 6.93 8.14
N TYR A 49 -4.27 8.08 7.48
CA TYR A 49 -5.18 9.16 7.87
C TYR A 49 -6.64 8.72 7.78
N CYS A 50 -7.04 8.05 6.69
CA CYS A 50 -8.44 7.65 6.50
C CYS A 50 -8.90 6.61 7.52
N THR A 51 -8.10 5.57 7.75
CA THR A 51 -8.38 4.50 8.71
C THR A 51 -8.38 5.02 10.14
N ASN A 52 -7.55 6.03 10.46
CA ASN A 52 -7.60 6.72 11.74
C ASN A 52 -8.95 7.41 11.96
N VAL A 53 -9.39 8.21 10.98
CA VAL A 53 -10.70 8.91 11.03
C VAL A 53 -11.86 7.92 11.12
N ILE A 54 -11.83 6.83 10.34
CA ILE A 54 -12.86 5.79 10.38
C ILE A 54 -12.91 5.13 11.77
N SER A 55 -11.76 4.81 12.35
CA SER A 55 -11.69 4.15 13.66
C SER A 55 -12.21 5.04 14.79
N ARG A 56 -11.95 6.35 14.72
CA ARG A 56 -12.54 7.34 15.64
C ARG A 56 -14.06 7.42 15.50
N LEU A 57 -14.56 7.51 14.26
CA LEU A 57 -15.99 7.54 14.00
C LEU A 57 -16.67 6.25 14.46
N LEU A 58 -15.99 5.10 14.33
CA LEU A 58 -16.49 3.82 14.83
C LEU A 58 -16.56 3.82 16.36
N TRP A 59 -15.51 4.29 17.04
CA TRP A 59 -15.50 4.44 18.49
C TRP A 59 -16.64 5.34 18.99
N GLU A 60 -16.86 6.49 18.36
CA GLU A 60 -17.95 7.41 18.69
C GLU A 60 -19.33 6.75 18.51
N ARG A 61 -19.52 5.96 17.46
CA ARG A 61 -20.76 5.25 17.17
C ARG A 61 -21.03 4.08 18.11
N LEU A 62 -19.98 3.41 18.57
CA LEU A 62 -20.10 2.27 19.51
C LEU A 62 -20.32 2.77 20.93
N THR A 63 -19.68 3.87 21.32
CA THR A 63 -19.71 4.41 22.68
C THR A 63 -20.86 5.41 22.89
N LYS A 64 -21.98 5.25 22.17
CA LYS A 64 -23.17 6.11 22.23
C LYS A 64 -23.45 6.56 23.67
N ALA A 65 -23.21 7.85 23.94
CA ALA A 65 -23.83 8.62 25.01
C ALA A 65 -23.27 8.64 26.44
N ASN A 66 -21.97 8.41 26.77
CA ASN A 66 -21.57 8.75 28.15
C ASN A 66 -20.15 9.24 28.49
N GLU A 67 -19.15 9.19 27.61
CA GLU A 67 -17.84 9.75 27.97
C GLU A 67 -17.31 10.67 26.88
N ARG A 68 -17.30 11.98 27.17
CA ARG A 68 -16.49 13.00 26.48
C ARG A 68 -14.98 12.76 26.66
N SER A 69 -14.55 11.55 26.96
CA SER A 69 -13.14 11.19 27.05
C SER A 69 -12.64 10.78 25.66
N HIS A 70 -12.60 11.75 24.75
CA HIS A 70 -11.95 11.58 23.43
C HIS A 70 -10.45 11.30 23.58
N ASN A 71 -9.88 11.44 24.80
CA ASN A 71 -8.46 11.27 25.12
C ASN A 71 -8.17 10.13 26.12
N GLY A 72 -9.13 9.23 26.37
CA GLY A 72 -8.86 8.07 27.22
C GLY A 72 -7.82 7.12 26.59
N LEU A 73 -6.99 6.50 27.44
CA LEU A 73 -6.17 5.34 27.06
C LEU A 73 -6.97 4.25 26.31
N PRO A 74 -8.17 3.82 26.76
CA PRO A 74 -8.92 2.79 26.05
C PRO A 74 -9.39 3.24 24.65
N ALA A 75 -9.80 4.50 24.50
CA ALA A 75 -10.20 5.05 23.20
C ALA A 75 -9.01 5.07 22.23
N SER A 76 -7.84 5.50 22.71
CA SER A 76 -6.63 5.56 21.89
C SER A 76 -6.16 4.17 21.43
N VAL A 77 -6.18 3.18 22.33
CA VAL A 77 -5.85 1.80 22.00
C VAL A 77 -6.85 1.23 20.99
N PHE A 78 -8.15 1.47 21.16
CA PHE A 78 -9.18 1.02 20.22
C PHE A 78 -8.97 1.61 18.82
N VAL A 79 -8.71 2.91 18.72
CA VAL A 79 -8.47 3.61 17.46
C VAL A 79 -7.23 3.06 16.75
N ILE A 80 -6.13 2.87 17.49
CA ILE A 80 -4.87 2.34 16.94
C ILE A 80 -5.06 0.92 16.40
N ILE A 81 -5.69 0.03 17.19
CA ILE A 81 -5.89 -1.36 16.81
C ILE A 81 -6.84 -1.44 15.61
N THR A 82 -7.95 -0.73 15.65
CA THR A 82 -8.96 -0.76 14.57
C THR A 82 -8.40 -0.15 13.29
N GLY A 83 -7.63 0.94 13.37
CA GLY A 83 -6.98 1.57 12.21
C GLY A 83 -5.98 0.61 11.57
N SER A 84 -5.17 -0.05 12.39
CA SER A 84 -4.18 -1.02 11.93
C SER A 84 -4.83 -2.26 11.31
N LEU A 85 -5.94 -2.74 11.86
CA LEU A 85 -6.71 -3.83 11.25
C LEU A 85 -7.32 -3.41 9.92
N LEU A 86 -7.83 -2.19 9.79
CA LEU A 86 -8.35 -1.67 8.52
C LEU A 86 -7.26 -1.57 7.45
N MET A 87 -6.03 -1.19 7.84
CA MET A 87 -4.88 -1.20 6.94
C MET A 87 -4.54 -2.61 6.47
N VAL A 88 -4.51 -3.60 7.36
CA VAL A 88 -4.29 -5.00 6.96
C VAL A 88 -5.42 -5.50 6.04
N VAL A 89 -6.67 -5.14 6.33
CA VAL A 89 -7.81 -5.47 5.46
C VAL A 89 -7.63 -4.86 4.07
N TYR A 90 -7.16 -3.61 3.99
CA TYR A 90 -6.82 -2.98 2.72
C TYR A 90 -5.72 -3.76 1.98
N ASP A 91 -4.64 -4.15 2.68
CA ASP A 91 -3.54 -4.91 2.11
C ASP A 91 -3.97 -6.30 1.62
N LEU A 92 -5.02 -6.90 2.19
CA LEU A 92 -5.60 -8.15 1.68
C LEU A 92 -6.22 -8.00 0.29
N PHE A 93 -6.70 -6.82 -0.10
CA PHE A 93 -7.18 -6.53 -1.46
C PHE A 93 -6.05 -6.01 -2.35
N LEU A 94 -5.12 -5.24 -1.80
CA LEU A 94 -4.03 -4.65 -2.56
C LEU A 94 -3.00 -5.71 -2.99
N GLU A 95 -2.61 -6.65 -2.13
CA GLU A 95 -1.55 -7.62 -2.46
C GLU A 95 -1.93 -8.55 -3.63
N PRO A 96 -3.13 -9.14 -3.71
CA PRO A 96 -3.52 -9.95 -4.86
C PRO A 96 -3.66 -9.12 -6.14
N ALA A 97 -4.20 -7.91 -6.05
CA ALA A 97 -4.32 -7.00 -7.19
C ALA A 97 -2.94 -6.58 -7.72
N ALA A 98 -1.99 -6.29 -6.82
CA ALA A 98 -0.63 -5.92 -7.16
C ALA A 98 0.11 -7.07 -7.89
N MET A 99 -0.10 -8.31 -7.46
CA MET A 99 0.44 -9.48 -8.17
C MET A 99 -0.18 -9.65 -9.57
N ARG A 100 -1.49 -9.43 -9.73
CA ARG A 100 -2.19 -9.53 -11.02
C ARG A 100 -1.82 -8.43 -12.01
N LEU A 101 -1.48 -7.26 -11.49
CA LEU A 101 -1.02 -6.09 -12.26
C LEU A 101 0.49 -6.11 -12.50
N ASP A 102 1.18 -7.20 -12.17
CA ASP A 102 2.64 -7.36 -12.28
C ASP A 102 3.43 -6.22 -11.57
N MET A 103 2.88 -5.67 -10.49
CA MET A 103 3.54 -4.63 -9.69
C MET A 103 4.68 -5.23 -8.85
N TRP A 104 4.44 -6.37 -8.21
CA TRP A 104 5.45 -7.20 -7.55
C TRP A 104 4.98 -8.65 -7.51
N SER A 105 5.92 -9.58 -7.32
CA SER A 105 5.63 -11.01 -7.22
C SER A 105 6.28 -11.63 -5.98
N TRP A 106 5.61 -12.63 -5.42
CA TRP A 106 6.13 -13.46 -4.34
C TRP A 106 6.65 -14.78 -4.91
N GLU A 107 7.78 -15.29 -4.41
CA GLU A 107 8.49 -16.46 -4.97
C GLU A 107 7.62 -17.72 -5.11
N CYS A 108 6.63 -17.91 -4.23
CA CYS A 108 5.76 -19.08 -4.24
C CYS A 108 4.34 -18.79 -4.76
N VAL A 109 4.06 -17.60 -5.32
CA VAL A 109 2.70 -17.11 -5.65
C VAL A 109 1.77 -17.03 -4.41
N VAL A 110 2.31 -17.36 -3.22
CA VAL A 110 1.62 -17.30 -1.93
C VAL A 110 2.18 -16.11 -1.17
N ILE A 111 1.29 -15.17 -0.82
CA ILE A 111 1.63 -14.01 -0.02
C ILE A 111 1.91 -14.50 1.42
N PRO A 112 3.12 -14.29 1.97
CA PRO A 112 3.48 -14.81 3.27
C PRO A 112 2.70 -14.09 4.38
N PHE A 113 2.14 -14.85 5.33
CA PHE A 113 1.42 -14.28 6.48
C PHE A 113 2.25 -13.25 7.27
N ARG A 114 3.58 -13.43 7.31
CA ARG A 114 4.52 -12.48 7.95
C ARG A 114 4.45 -11.07 7.35
N ASN A 115 4.09 -10.93 6.07
CA ASN A 115 3.95 -9.62 5.43
C ASN A 115 2.79 -8.83 6.02
N TYR A 116 1.61 -9.44 6.14
CA TYR A 116 0.44 -8.81 6.78
C TYR A 116 0.69 -8.47 8.25
N VAL A 117 1.43 -9.33 8.97
CA VAL A 117 1.85 -9.05 10.34
C VAL A 117 2.81 -7.85 10.39
N GLY A 118 3.75 -7.77 9.44
CA GLY A 118 4.65 -6.63 9.29
C GLY A 118 3.85 -5.34 9.07
N TRP A 119 2.92 -5.34 8.12
CA TRP A 119 2.05 -4.20 7.86
C TRP A 119 1.21 -3.82 9.07
N PHE A 120 0.68 -4.78 9.82
CA PHE A 120 -0.02 -4.52 11.07
C PHE A 120 0.85 -3.75 12.08
N PHE A 121 2.11 -4.17 12.28
CA PHE A 121 3.03 -3.49 13.20
C PHE A 121 3.43 -2.10 12.70
N PHE A 122 3.69 -1.93 11.40
CA PHE A 122 3.96 -0.62 10.80
C PHE A 122 2.75 0.31 10.97
N SER A 123 1.55 -0.14 10.59
CA SER A 123 0.33 0.65 10.77
C SER A 123 0.11 1.00 12.24
N THR A 124 0.34 0.07 13.16
CA THR A 124 0.23 0.32 14.62
C THR A 124 1.16 1.43 15.06
N LEU A 125 2.42 1.41 14.62
CA LEU A 125 3.40 2.45 14.91
C LEU A 125 2.93 3.81 14.38
N PHE A 126 2.50 3.87 13.12
CA PHE A 126 2.06 5.13 12.52
C PHE A 126 0.78 5.67 13.16
N HIS A 127 -0.21 4.82 13.46
CA HIS A 127 -1.40 5.22 14.20
C HIS A 127 -1.08 5.72 15.61
N THR A 128 -0.08 5.12 16.26
CA THR A 128 0.40 5.60 17.56
C THR A 128 1.01 7.00 17.43
N VAL A 129 1.86 7.22 16.42
CA VAL A 129 2.47 8.54 16.17
C VAL A 129 1.40 9.58 15.85
N THR A 130 0.43 9.28 14.98
CA THR A 130 -0.66 10.22 14.65
C THR A 130 -1.49 10.58 15.88
N ARG A 131 -1.68 9.63 16.79
CA ARG A 131 -2.40 9.88 18.03
C ARG A 131 -1.63 10.77 19.00
N LEU A 132 -0.30 10.62 19.05
CA LEU A 132 0.59 11.42 19.90
C LEU A 132 0.80 12.84 19.38
N TRP A 133 0.81 13.05 18.06
CA TRP A 133 1.01 14.38 17.45
C TRP A 133 -0.20 15.31 17.54
N GLY A 134 -1.33 14.83 18.04
CA GLY A 134 -2.56 15.61 18.12
C GLY A 134 -3.32 15.55 16.81
N GLU A 135 -4.58 15.15 16.89
CA GLU A 135 -5.40 14.88 15.71
C GLU A 135 -6.31 16.06 15.41
N GLU A 136 -6.32 16.50 14.15
CA GLU A 136 -7.31 17.45 13.67
C GLU A 136 -8.72 16.83 13.67
N GLU A 137 -9.74 17.69 13.54
CA GLU A 137 -11.15 17.32 13.46
C GLU A 137 -11.37 16.20 12.42
N PRO A 138 -12.13 15.14 12.77
CA PRO A 138 -12.33 14.00 11.88
C PRO A 138 -13.10 14.42 10.63
N ASN A 139 -12.41 14.44 9.48
CA ASN A 139 -13.03 14.77 8.21
C ASN A 139 -13.83 13.59 7.66
N ARG A 140 -15.17 13.70 7.67
CA ARG A 140 -16.07 12.64 7.19
C ARG A 140 -15.84 12.21 5.73
N ARG A 141 -15.14 13.02 4.93
CA ARG A 141 -14.75 12.68 3.54
C ARG A 141 -13.67 11.58 3.47
N ALA A 142 -12.98 11.29 4.57
CA ALA A 142 -12.03 10.18 4.63
C ALA A 142 -12.69 8.81 4.39
N VAL A 143 -13.96 8.64 4.81
CA VAL A 143 -14.71 7.38 4.67
C VAL A 143 -14.93 7.00 3.20
N PRO A 144 -15.53 7.85 2.34
CA PRO A 144 -15.70 7.51 0.92
C PRO A 144 -14.37 7.37 0.19
N LEU A 145 -13.33 8.14 0.56
CA LEU A 145 -12.00 7.99 -0.04
C LEU A 145 -11.43 6.58 0.18
N PHE A 146 -11.48 6.09 1.42
CA PHE A 146 -11.05 4.72 1.74
C PHE A 146 -11.91 3.68 1.01
N ALA A 147 -13.23 3.87 0.95
CA ALA A 147 -14.14 2.95 0.28
C ALA A 147 -13.86 2.85 -1.23
N VAL A 148 -13.58 3.97 -1.89
CA VAL A 148 -13.20 3.99 -3.32
C VAL A 148 -11.86 3.29 -3.54
N GLN A 149 -10.88 3.51 -2.65
CA GLN A 149 -9.58 2.84 -2.72
C GLN A 149 -9.72 1.32 -2.61
N VAL A 150 -10.41 0.81 -1.58
CA VAL A 150 -10.70 -0.63 -1.44
C VAL A 150 -11.48 -1.15 -2.65
N GLY A 151 -12.53 -0.42 -3.07
CA GLY A 151 -13.38 -0.79 -4.18
C GLY A 151 -12.63 -0.88 -5.51
N PHE A 152 -11.62 -0.03 -5.73
CA PHE A 152 -10.78 -0.05 -6.91
C PHE A 152 -9.97 -1.35 -7.00
N PHE A 153 -9.25 -1.73 -5.94
CA PHE A 153 -8.47 -2.98 -5.93
C PHE A 153 -9.38 -4.22 -5.94
N ALA A 154 -10.49 -4.19 -5.22
CA ALA A 154 -11.47 -5.27 -5.27
C ALA A 154 -12.09 -5.45 -6.67
N ALA A 155 -12.37 -4.35 -7.39
CA ALA A 155 -12.89 -4.42 -8.76
C ALA A 155 -11.87 -5.02 -9.73
N ILE A 156 -10.58 -4.69 -9.57
CA ILE A 156 -9.49 -5.31 -10.33
C ILE A 156 -9.48 -6.82 -10.06
N ASP A 157 -9.49 -7.22 -8.79
CA ASP A 157 -9.50 -8.63 -8.42
C ASP A 157 -10.68 -9.40 -8.99
N ILE A 158 -11.89 -8.82 -8.94
CA ILE A 158 -13.10 -9.42 -9.53
C ILE A 158 -12.97 -9.50 -11.05
N PHE A 159 -12.47 -8.46 -11.72
CA PHE A 159 -12.29 -8.45 -13.16
C PHE A 159 -11.36 -9.59 -13.62
N TYR A 160 -10.21 -9.75 -12.97
CA TYR A 160 -9.28 -10.84 -13.28
C TYR A 160 -9.85 -12.22 -12.92
N MET A 161 -10.66 -12.32 -11.86
CA MET A 161 -11.35 -13.58 -11.52
C MET A 161 -12.39 -13.97 -12.57
N LEU A 162 -13.09 -13.00 -13.17
CA LEU A 162 -14.08 -13.26 -14.23
C LEU A 162 -13.46 -13.49 -15.61
N ALA A 163 -12.27 -12.96 -15.84
CA ALA A 163 -11.54 -13.08 -17.11
C ALA A 163 -10.64 -14.33 -17.20
N ALA A 164 -10.44 -15.04 -16.07
CA ALA A 164 -9.68 -16.29 -15.97
C ALA A 164 -10.58 -17.52 -16.18
#